data_AF-A0A961FQM7-F1
#
_entry.id   AF-A0A961FQM7-F1
#
_cell.length_a   1.000
_cell.length_b   1.000
_cell.length_c   1.000
_cell.angle_alpha   90.00
_cell.angle_beta   90.00
_cell.angle_gamma   90.00
#
_symmetry.space_group_name_H-M   'P 1'
#
loop_
_entity.id
_entity.type
_entity.pdbx_description
1 polymer ?
#
loop_
_entity_poly.entity_id
_entity_poly.type
_entity_poly.pdbx_seq_one_letter_code
_entity_poly.pdbx_strand_id
1 'polypeptide(L)'
;MIIWTGHGILIIVFAALGAFGAYTACAALEVPERWSSAIGIWGIALGGLFYAKTLGKTREQVMIDPKTGQHVAIRSRHTLFFIPAMGWAVIATLFAVAVSVSTAVNPDAFQRTLAEQEPAEKGGLEKGEPDVAAESGLAEVTTPEKAKPAATASVASVESTTLPYPVRDWTAADGRTINASLLEFTEDGKSGVFLRTDGKKYTIGRERFAVGDQALFDRILQGNRGTP
;
A
#
# COMPACT_ATOMS: atom_id res chain seq x y z
N MET A 1 -15.31 10.17 10.74
CA MET A 1 -14.11 10.13 9.89
C MET A 1 -14.31 8.99 8.90
N ILE A 2 -14.58 9.30 7.64
CA ILE A 2 -14.91 8.30 6.62
C ILE A 2 -13.58 7.80 6.02
N ILE A 3 -13.34 6.49 6.04
CA ILE A 3 -12.04 5.86 5.72
C ILE A 3 -11.88 5.57 4.20
N TRP A 4 -12.74 6.17 3.36
CA TRP A 4 -12.70 6.00 1.91
C TRP A 4 -12.63 7.35 1.19
N THR A 5 -11.94 7.38 0.05
CA THR A 5 -11.88 8.54 -0.84
C THR A 5 -12.34 8.17 -2.24
N GLY A 6 -13.22 8.98 -2.83
CA GLY A 6 -13.78 8.76 -4.16
C GLY A 6 -14.56 7.44 -4.28
N HIS A 7 -14.28 6.68 -5.34
CA HIS A 7 -14.99 5.45 -5.67
C HIS A 7 -14.57 4.21 -4.84
N GLY A 8 -13.97 4.38 -3.66
CA GLY A 8 -13.52 3.26 -2.83
C GLY A 8 -14.61 2.21 -2.57
N ILE A 9 -15.85 2.66 -2.36
CA ILE A 9 -17.01 1.78 -2.12
C ILE A 9 -17.34 0.85 -3.31
N LEU A 10 -16.99 1.22 -4.54
CA LEU A 10 -17.26 0.38 -5.72
C LEU A 10 -16.47 -0.93 -5.67
N ILE A 11 -15.31 -0.99 -4.97
CA ILE A 11 -14.54 -2.24 -4.83
C ILE A 11 -15.40 -3.32 -4.16
N ILE A 12 -16.13 -2.96 -3.11
CA ILE A 12 -17.00 -3.89 -2.37
C ILE A 12 -18.17 -4.32 -3.25
N VAL A 13 -18.75 -3.40 -4.01
CA VAL A 13 -19.86 -3.70 -4.93
C VAL A 13 -19.41 -4.66 -6.03
N PHE A 14 -18.27 -4.43 -6.66
CA PHE A 14 -17.74 -5.32 -7.70
C PHE A 14 -17.29 -6.67 -7.13
N ALA A 15 -16.76 -6.71 -5.91
CA ALA A 15 -16.47 -7.96 -5.20
C ALA A 15 -17.75 -8.77 -4.97
N ALA A 16 -18.83 -8.14 -4.48
CA ALA A 16 -20.12 -8.79 -4.28
C ALA A 16 -20.74 -9.28 -5.60
N LEU A 17 -20.69 -8.46 -6.66
CA LEU A 17 -21.14 -8.88 -8.00
C LEU A 17 -20.32 -10.03 -8.57
N GLY A 18 -19.00 -10.01 -8.36
CA GLY A 18 -18.11 -11.10 -8.76
C GLY A 18 -18.41 -12.40 -8.01
N ALA A 19 -18.61 -12.33 -6.69
CA ALA A 19 -19.03 -13.48 -5.88
C ALA A 19 -20.37 -14.04 -6.32
N PHE A 20 -21.35 -13.16 -6.54
CA PHE A 20 -22.70 -13.54 -6.98
C PHE A 20 -22.65 -14.20 -8.37
N GLY A 21 -21.94 -13.58 -9.32
CA GLY A 21 -21.74 -14.14 -10.66
C GLY A 21 -21.09 -15.52 -10.61
N ALA A 22 -20.01 -15.68 -9.84
CA ALA A 22 -19.35 -16.96 -9.65
C ALA A 22 -20.27 -18.02 -9.02
N TYR A 23 -21.05 -17.65 -8.01
CA TYR A 23 -22.02 -18.56 -7.38
C TYR A 23 -23.09 -19.02 -8.38
N THR A 24 -23.67 -18.10 -9.15
CA THR A 24 -24.66 -18.45 -10.18
C THR A 24 -24.08 -19.33 -11.27
N ALA A 25 -22.82 -19.11 -11.67
CA ALA A 25 -22.12 -19.95 -12.64
C ALA A 25 -21.85 -21.36 -12.10
N CYS A 26 -21.44 -21.49 -10.84
CA CYS A 26 -21.26 -22.79 -10.18
C CYS A 26 -22.56 -23.59 -10.15
N ALA A 27 -23.67 -22.94 -9.79
CA ALA A 27 -24.98 -23.58 -9.75
C ALA A 27 -25.44 -24.05 -11.14
N ALA A 28 -25.20 -23.24 -12.17
CA ALA A 28 -25.57 -23.59 -13.55
C ALA A 28 -24.72 -24.72 -14.15
N LEU A 29 -23.48 -24.88 -13.70
CA LEU A 29 -22.53 -25.87 -14.21
C LEU A 29 -22.44 -27.14 -13.35
N GLU A 30 -23.30 -27.27 -12.33
CA GLU A 30 -23.31 -28.39 -11.38
C GLU A 30 -21.90 -28.69 -10.81
N VAL A 31 -21.15 -27.63 -10.53
CA VAL A 31 -19.78 -27.77 -10.04
C VAL A 31 -19.81 -28.46 -8.67
N PRO A 32 -18.94 -29.46 -8.42
CA PRO A 32 -18.89 -30.13 -7.12
C PRO A 32 -18.75 -29.11 -5.99
N GLU A 33 -19.58 -29.26 -4.95
CA GLU A 33 -19.70 -28.30 -3.84
C GLU A 33 -18.36 -27.90 -3.22
N ARG A 34 -17.40 -28.84 -3.18
CA ARG A 34 -16.02 -28.61 -2.70
C ARG A 34 -15.27 -27.49 -3.42
N TRP A 35 -15.60 -27.20 -4.69
CA TRP A 35 -14.97 -26.16 -5.50
C TRP A 35 -15.76 -24.86 -5.51
N SER A 36 -17.02 -24.86 -5.06
CA SER A 36 -17.90 -23.69 -5.13
C SER A 36 -17.38 -22.51 -4.32
N SER A 37 -16.78 -22.76 -3.15
CA SER A 37 -16.15 -21.71 -2.32
C SER A 37 -14.92 -21.09 -3.00
N ALA A 38 -14.04 -21.93 -3.55
CA ALA A 38 -12.85 -21.48 -4.27
C ALA A 38 -13.24 -20.61 -5.49
N ILE A 39 -14.22 -21.06 -6.28
CA ILE A 39 -14.71 -20.31 -7.44
C ILE A 39 -15.38 -19.00 -7.02
N GLY A 40 -16.12 -18.98 -5.90
CA GLY A 40 -16.68 -17.76 -5.33
C GLY A 40 -15.61 -16.71 -5.01
N ILE A 41 -14.50 -17.12 -4.39
CA ILE A 41 -13.37 -16.24 -4.08
C ILE A 41 -12.66 -15.77 -5.36
N TRP A 42 -12.53 -16.63 -6.37
CA TRP A 42 -12.07 -16.23 -7.70
C TRP A 42 -13.00 -15.21 -8.35
N GLY A 43 -14.31 -15.33 -8.15
CA GLY A 43 -15.30 -14.34 -8.55
C GLY A 43 -15.03 -12.97 -7.92
N ILE A 44 -14.78 -12.92 -6.61
CA ILE A 44 -14.40 -11.70 -5.89
C ILE A 44 -13.12 -11.09 -6.49
N ALA A 45 -12.09 -11.91 -6.70
CA ALA A 45 -10.80 -11.47 -7.24
C ALA A 45 -10.97 -10.89 -8.66
N LEU A 46 -11.72 -11.58 -9.53
CA LEU A 46 -12.01 -11.11 -10.89
C LEU A 46 -12.85 -9.84 -10.91
N GLY A 47 -13.86 -9.73 -10.04
CA GLY A 47 -14.66 -8.51 -9.87
C GLY A 47 -13.81 -7.31 -9.47
N GLY A 48 -12.93 -7.50 -8.47
CA GLY A 48 -11.98 -6.47 -8.04
C GLY A 48 -10.98 -6.07 -9.14
N LEU A 49 -10.48 -7.04 -9.90
CA LEU A 49 -9.55 -6.81 -11.00
C LEU A 49 -10.23 -6.08 -12.18
N PHE A 50 -11.46 -6.46 -12.51
CA PHE A 50 -12.26 -5.79 -13.52
C PHE A 50 -12.51 -4.32 -13.14
N TYR A 51 -12.87 -4.06 -11.89
CA TYR A 51 -13.01 -2.69 -11.37
C TYR A 51 -11.70 -1.91 -11.47
N ALA A 52 -10.58 -2.49 -11.01
CA ALA A 52 -9.28 -1.84 -11.04
C ALA A 52 -8.86 -1.45 -12.47
N LYS A 53 -9.17 -2.29 -13.47
CA LYS A 53 -8.80 -2.06 -14.86
C LYS A 53 -9.71 -1.06 -15.59
N THR A 54 -11.00 -1.00 -15.24
CA THR A 54 -12.00 -0.18 -15.93
C THR A 54 -12.14 1.21 -15.28
N LEU A 55 -12.56 1.24 -14.03
CA LEU A 55 -12.95 2.46 -13.30
C LEU A 55 -11.86 2.92 -12.32
N GLY A 56 -10.93 2.04 -11.94
CA GLY A 56 -9.83 2.35 -11.03
C GLY A 56 -8.70 3.20 -11.63
N LYS A 57 -8.78 3.62 -12.89
CA LYS A 57 -7.74 4.44 -13.52
C LYS A 57 -7.67 5.82 -12.87
N THR A 58 -6.49 6.18 -12.39
CA THR A 58 -6.22 7.54 -11.86
C THR A 58 -6.41 8.54 -12.99
N ARG A 59 -7.40 9.44 -12.86
CA ARG A 59 -7.51 10.60 -13.75
C ARG A 59 -6.61 11.71 -13.22
N GLU A 60 -5.66 12.12 -14.05
CA GLU A 60 -4.88 13.32 -13.86
C GLU A 60 -5.56 14.45 -14.64
N GLN A 61 -6.08 15.44 -13.92
CA GLN A 61 -6.66 16.62 -14.52
C GLN A 61 -5.68 17.78 -14.31
N VAL A 62 -5.11 18.27 -15.40
CA VAL A 62 -4.30 19.49 -15.38
C VAL A 62 -5.27 20.67 -15.41
N MET A 63 -5.32 21.43 -14.32
CA MET A 63 -6.12 22.63 -14.20
C MET A 63 -5.20 23.85 -14.12
N ILE A 64 -5.57 24.94 -14.78
CA ILE A 64 -4.84 26.20 -14.66
C ILE A 64 -5.43 26.94 -13.46
N ASP A 65 -4.60 27.26 -12.48
CA ASP A 65 -5.02 28.08 -11.36
C ASP A 65 -5.33 29.51 -11.87
N PRO A 66 -6.57 30.00 -11.74
CA PRO A 66 -6.97 31.29 -12.29
C PRO A 66 -6.24 32.48 -11.65
N LYS A 67 -5.65 32.32 -10.46
CA LYS A 67 -4.92 33.40 -9.78
C LYS A 67 -3.46 33.48 -10.18
N THR A 68 -2.83 32.34 -10.42
CA THR A 68 -1.38 32.25 -10.65
C THR A 68 -1.02 31.95 -12.10
N GLY A 69 -1.98 31.49 -12.92
CA GLY A 69 -1.74 31.01 -14.28
C GLY A 69 -0.92 29.72 -14.33
N GLN A 70 -0.64 29.08 -13.19
CA GLN A 70 0.18 27.87 -13.13
C GLN A 70 -0.65 26.63 -13.46
N HIS A 71 -0.05 25.69 -14.19
CA HIS A 71 -0.60 24.37 -14.40
C HIS A 71 -0.46 23.53 -13.13
N VAL A 72 -1.58 23.19 -12.50
CA VAL A 72 -1.64 22.30 -11.34
C VAL A 72 -2.26 20.98 -11.76
N ALA A 73 -1.50 19.89 -11.65
CA ALA A 73 -2.00 18.55 -11.90
C ALA A 73 -2.72 18.00 -10.66
N ILE A 74 -4.06 17.98 -10.68
CA ILE A 74 -4.87 17.36 -9.64
C ILE A 74 -5.02 15.87 -9.98
N ARG A 75 -4.47 15.02 -9.10
CA ARG A 75 -4.57 13.56 -9.23
C ARG A 75 -5.67 13.05 -8.31
N SER A 76 -6.77 12.60 -8.90
CA SER A 76 -7.83 11.93 -8.14
C SER A 76 -7.43 10.48 -7.89
N ARG A 77 -7.05 10.15 -6.65
CA ARG A 77 -6.80 8.77 -6.23
C ARG A 77 -8.06 8.19 -5.60
N HIS A 78 -8.38 6.96 -5.97
CA HIS A 78 -9.46 6.20 -5.35
C HIS A 78 -8.83 5.15 -4.43
N THR A 79 -9.03 5.31 -3.12
CA THR A 79 -8.49 4.38 -2.12
C THR A 79 -9.58 3.93 -1.17
N LEU A 80 -9.51 2.65 -0.81
CA LEU A 80 -10.27 2.06 0.27
C LEU A 80 -9.26 1.69 1.36
N PHE A 81 -9.37 2.28 2.55
CA PHE A 81 -8.38 2.13 3.63
C PHE A 81 -6.96 2.51 3.20
N PHE A 82 -6.81 3.59 2.41
CA PHE A 82 -5.52 4.05 1.86
C PHE A 82 -4.83 3.09 0.89
N ILE A 83 -5.41 1.91 0.63
CA ILE A 83 -4.90 0.93 -0.33
C ILE A 83 -5.54 1.20 -1.70
N PRO A 84 -4.76 1.35 -2.78
CA PRO A 84 -5.27 1.47 -4.14
C PRO A 84 -6.09 0.23 -4.54
N ALA A 85 -7.06 0.40 -5.44
CA ALA A 85 -7.90 -0.71 -5.93
C ALA A 85 -7.07 -1.92 -6.44
N MET A 86 -5.93 -1.65 -7.09
CA MET A 86 -5.04 -2.69 -7.57
C MET A 86 -4.42 -3.53 -6.44
N GLY A 87 -4.13 -2.91 -5.29
CA GLY A 87 -3.61 -3.62 -4.12
C GLY A 87 -4.62 -4.62 -3.57
N TRP A 88 -5.89 -4.23 -3.49
CA TRP A 88 -6.99 -5.12 -3.09
C TRP A 88 -7.19 -6.29 -4.07
N ALA A 89 -7.09 -6.04 -5.38
CA ALA A 89 -7.19 -7.11 -6.38
C ALA A 89 -6.06 -8.14 -6.23
N VAL A 90 -4.82 -7.70 -5.98
CA VAL A 90 -3.69 -8.59 -5.73
C VAL A 90 -3.88 -9.40 -4.44
N ILE A 91 -4.30 -8.76 -3.35
CA ILE A 91 -4.58 -9.44 -2.07
C ILE A 91 -5.67 -10.50 -2.26
N ALA A 92 -6.77 -10.14 -2.92
CA ALA A 92 -7.87 -11.07 -3.20
C ALA A 92 -7.41 -12.26 -4.08
N THR A 93 -6.55 -12.01 -5.05
CA THR A 93 -5.99 -13.06 -5.92
C THR A 93 -5.08 -14.01 -5.14
N LEU A 94 -4.18 -13.48 -4.31
CA LEU A 94 -3.31 -14.30 -3.46
C LEU A 94 -4.15 -15.13 -2.47
N PHE A 95 -5.20 -14.55 -1.91
CA PHE A 95 -6.13 -15.26 -1.04
C PHE A 95 -6.88 -16.38 -1.80
N ALA A 96 -7.34 -16.11 -3.03
CA ALA A 96 -7.97 -17.11 -3.88
C ALA A 96 -7.04 -18.30 -4.18
N VAL A 97 -5.77 -18.02 -4.48
CA VAL A 97 -4.75 -19.05 -4.71
C VAL A 97 -4.51 -19.86 -3.43
N ALA A 98 -4.33 -19.19 -2.29
CA ALA A 98 -4.10 -19.87 -1.01
C ALA A 98 -5.27 -20.80 -0.65
N VAL A 99 -6.51 -20.35 -0.82
CA VAL A 99 -7.70 -21.18 -0.57
C VAL A 99 -7.77 -22.32 -1.58
N SER A 100 -7.51 -22.07 -2.85
CA SER A 100 -7.51 -23.13 -3.88
C SER A 100 -6.49 -24.23 -3.59
N VAL A 101 -5.28 -23.85 -3.16
CA VAL A 101 -4.24 -24.81 -2.73
C VAL A 101 -4.68 -25.56 -1.47
N SER A 102 -5.24 -24.86 -0.49
CA SER A 102 -5.75 -25.48 0.74
C SER A 102 -6.84 -26.52 0.44
N THR A 103 -7.80 -26.19 -0.43
CA THR A 103 -8.86 -27.11 -0.88
C THR A 103 -8.30 -28.31 -1.65
N ALA A 104 -7.23 -28.12 -2.43
CA ALA A 104 -6.60 -29.20 -3.19
C ALA A 104 -5.81 -30.18 -2.29
N VAL A 105 -5.13 -29.68 -1.25
CA VAL A 105 -4.32 -30.50 -0.35
C VAL A 105 -5.18 -31.15 0.75
N ASN A 106 -6.13 -30.40 1.31
CA ASN A 106 -6.97 -30.81 2.44
C ASN A 106 -8.44 -30.44 2.17
N PRO A 107 -9.20 -31.28 1.45
CA PRO A 107 -10.59 -30.96 1.09
C PRO A 107 -11.49 -30.75 2.31
N ASP A 108 -11.18 -31.39 3.44
CA ASP A 108 -11.99 -31.33 4.66
C ASP A 108 -11.60 -30.18 5.60
N ALA A 109 -10.43 -29.55 5.41
CA ALA A 109 -9.92 -28.54 6.34
C ALA A 109 -10.86 -27.34 6.43
N PHE A 110 -11.41 -26.89 5.30
CA PHE A 110 -12.33 -25.76 5.26
C PHE A 110 -13.66 -26.05 5.98
N GLN A 111 -14.20 -27.27 5.81
CA GLN A 111 -15.42 -27.70 6.50
C GLN A 111 -15.22 -27.74 8.02
N ARG A 112 -14.03 -28.13 8.49
CA ARG A 112 -13.69 -28.10 9.92
C ARG A 112 -13.65 -26.68 10.45
N THR A 113 -13.04 -25.74 9.73
CA THR A 113 -12.96 -24.34 10.19
C THR A 113 -14.35 -23.69 10.28
N LEU A 114 -15.25 -23.99 9.35
CA LEU A 114 -16.63 -23.50 9.40
C LEU A 114 -17.43 -24.16 10.53
N ALA A 115 -17.28 -25.48 10.71
CA ALA A 115 -17.94 -26.21 11.79
C ALA A 115 -17.44 -25.77 13.18
N GLU A 116 -16.17 -25.40 13.30
CA GLU A 116 -15.57 -24.91 14.54
C GLU A 116 -15.95 -23.45 14.85
N GLN A 117 -16.38 -22.68 13.84
CA GLN A 117 -16.94 -21.33 14.02
C GLN A 117 -18.44 -21.31 14.32
N GLU A 118 -19.14 -22.45 14.33
CA GLU A 118 -20.46 -22.52 14.94
C GLU A 118 -20.25 -22.49 16.46
N PRO A 119 -20.43 -21.34 17.15
CA PRO A 119 -20.22 -21.31 18.59
C PRO A 119 -21.16 -22.35 19.21
N ALA A 120 -20.67 -23.05 20.22
CA ALA A 120 -21.43 -23.98 21.05
C ALA A 120 -22.54 -23.26 21.87
N GLU A 121 -23.22 -22.29 21.29
CA GLU A 121 -24.29 -21.46 21.85
C GLU A 121 -25.65 -22.18 21.77
N LYS A 122 -25.66 -23.50 21.95
CA LYS A 122 -26.88 -24.29 22.17
C LYS A 122 -26.82 -25.18 23.41
N GLY A 123 -25.78 -25.05 24.24
CA GLY A 123 -25.71 -25.70 25.55
C GLY A 123 -25.84 -24.69 26.68
N GLY A 124 -27.05 -24.50 27.22
CA GLY A 124 -27.21 -23.95 28.57
C GLY A 124 -27.85 -22.57 28.69
N LEU A 125 -29.09 -22.40 28.21
CA LEU A 125 -30.07 -21.60 28.94
C LEU A 125 -30.70 -22.51 30.02
N GLU A 126 -29.86 -22.94 30.97
CA GLU A 126 -30.36 -23.48 32.22
C GLU A 126 -30.83 -22.28 33.04
N LYS A 127 -32.14 -22.27 33.30
CA LYS A 127 -32.89 -21.22 33.96
C LYS A 127 -32.50 -21.19 35.45
N GLY A 128 -31.35 -20.60 35.76
CA GLY A 128 -30.87 -20.34 37.12
C GLY A 128 -31.39 -19.00 37.64
N GLU A 129 -32.19 -19.07 38.68
CA GLU A 129 -32.77 -17.96 39.46
C GLU A 129 -31.69 -16.98 39.96
N PRO A 130 -31.89 -15.65 39.87
CA PRO A 130 -30.93 -14.69 40.39
C PRO A 130 -31.07 -14.59 41.91
N ASP A 131 -30.19 -15.26 42.64
CA ASP A 131 -30.03 -15.01 44.08
C ASP A 131 -29.08 -13.83 44.29
N VAL A 132 -29.58 -12.85 45.03
CA VAL A 132 -28.98 -11.54 45.26
C VAL A 132 -28.01 -11.68 46.43
N ALA A 133 -26.71 -11.70 46.14
CA ALA A 133 -25.69 -11.50 47.16
C ALA A 133 -24.65 -10.51 46.67
N ALA A 134 -24.68 -9.34 47.32
CA ALA A 134 -23.70 -8.29 47.18
C ALA A 134 -22.34 -8.74 47.70
N GLU A 135 -21.31 -8.65 46.86
CA GLU A 135 -19.94 -8.46 47.36
C GLU A 135 -19.25 -7.34 46.57
N SER A 136 -19.03 -6.27 47.32
CA SER A 136 -18.10 -5.18 47.04
C SER A 136 -16.67 -5.73 47.07
N GLY A 137 -16.05 -5.85 45.90
CA GLY A 137 -14.63 -6.19 45.77
C GLY A 137 -13.92 -5.26 44.80
N LEU A 138 -13.29 -4.22 45.35
CA LEU A 138 -12.23 -3.45 44.68
C LEU A 138 -11.03 -4.38 44.45
N ALA A 139 -10.65 -4.60 43.19
CA ALA A 139 -9.34 -5.11 42.79
C ALA A 139 -8.94 -4.38 41.50
N GLU A 140 -8.12 -3.33 41.62
CA GLU A 140 -6.67 -3.38 41.39
C GLU A 140 -6.34 -3.54 39.89
N VAL A 141 -6.24 -2.38 39.24
CA VAL A 141 -5.77 -2.21 37.87
C VAL A 141 -4.26 -2.47 37.85
N THR A 142 -3.85 -3.71 37.59
CA THR A 142 -2.47 -4.00 37.22
C THR A 142 -2.25 -3.67 35.75
N THR A 143 -1.47 -2.63 35.52
CA THR A 143 -0.92 -2.22 34.22
C THR A 143 0.15 -3.22 33.78
N PRO A 144 0.08 -3.81 32.58
CA PRO A 144 1.23 -4.48 32.00
C PRO A 144 2.12 -3.45 31.27
N GLU A 145 3.25 -3.24 31.90
CA GLU A 145 4.47 -2.65 31.40
C GLU A 145 5.01 -3.40 30.16
N LYS A 146 5.28 -2.64 29.09
CA LYS A 146 6.45 -2.78 28.18
C LYS A 146 6.58 -4.06 27.33
N ALA A 147 6.43 -3.88 26.02
CA ALA A 147 7.34 -4.51 25.07
C ALA A 147 7.48 -3.64 23.81
N LYS A 148 8.67 -3.04 23.65
CA LYS A 148 9.18 -2.43 22.42
C LYS A 148 9.79 -3.55 21.57
N PRO A 149 9.26 -3.87 20.39
CA PRO A 149 9.99 -4.66 19.42
C PRO A 149 10.89 -3.71 18.63
N ALA A 150 12.19 -3.78 18.91
CA ALA A 150 13.21 -3.43 17.93
C ALA A 150 13.14 -4.48 16.82
N ALA A 151 12.67 -4.09 15.63
CA ALA A 151 12.76 -4.91 14.43
C ALA A 151 13.69 -4.22 13.44
N THR A 152 14.88 -4.80 13.36
CA THR A 152 15.99 -4.59 12.45
C THR A 152 15.51 -4.44 11.00
N ALA A 153 15.84 -3.31 10.37
CA ALA A 153 15.67 -3.12 8.95
C ALA A 153 16.63 -4.08 8.20
N SER A 154 16.04 -5.01 7.46
CA SER A 154 16.73 -5.83 6.47
C SER A 154 17.05 -4.95 5.26
N VAL A 155 18.29 -4.47 5.19
CA VAL A 155 18.81 -3.75 4.01
C VAL A 155 18.96 -4.77 2.89
N ALA A 156 18.03 -4.75 1.93
CA ALA A 156 18.22 -5.42 0.66
C ALA A 156 19.38 -4.73 -0.08
N SER A 157 20.44 -5.48 -0.36
CA SER A 157 21.52 -5.07 -1.26
C SER A 157 20.94 -4.76 -2.63
N VAL A 158 20.75 -3.47 -2.91
CA VAL A 158 20.47 -2.99 -4.26
C VAL A 158 21.79 -2.99 -5.02
N GLU A 159 21.80 -3.68 -6.15
CA GLU A 159 22.90 -3.74 -7.10
C GLU A 159 23.48 -2.35 -7.34
N SER A 160 24.76 -2.19 -7.01
CA SER A 160 25.51 -0.96 -7.16
C SER A 160 25.69 -0.66 -8.64
N THR A 161 24.71 0.02 -9.25
CA THR A 161 24.99 0.85 -10.41
C THR A 161 26.00 1.88 -9.92
N THR A 162 27.24 1.82 -10.42
CA THR A 162 28.32 2.73 -10.03
C THR A 162 27.93 4.16 -10.43
N LEU A 163 27.21 4.82 -9.54
CA LEU A 163 26.87 6.23 -9.65
C LEU A 163 28.18 7.03 -9.70
N PRO A 164 28.30 8.02 -10.59
CA PRO A 164 29.55 8.76 -10.79
C PRO A 164 29.98 9.54 -9.54
N TYR A 165 29.05 9.86 -8.65
CA TYR A 165 29.33 10.51 -7.38
C TYR A 165 28.62 9.78 -6.23
N PRO A 166 29.23 9.70 -5.02
CA PRO A 166 28.58 9.09 -3.87
C PRO A 166 27.35 9.89 -3.43
N VAL A 167 26.34 9.17 -2.92
CA VAL A 167 25.15 9.77 -2.31
C VAL A 167 25.57 10.61 -1.11
N ARG A 168 25.07 11.85 -1.03
CA ARG A 168 25.36 12.76 0.08
C ARG A 168 24.16 13.65 0.42
N ASP A 169 24.25 14.30 1.57
CA ASP A 169 23.31 15.35 1.95
C ASP A 169 23.68 16.67 1.27
N TRP A 170 22.71 17.21 0.53
CA TRP A 170 22.74 18.53 -0.09
C TRP A 170 21.80 19.46 0.66
N THR A 171 22.29 20.59 1.12
CA THR A 171 21.51 21.58 1.84
C THR A 171 20.98 22.61 0.84
N ALA A 172 19.67 22.77 0.78
CA ALA A 172 19.02 23.81 0.00
C ALA A 172 19.13 25.18 0.69
N ALA A 173 18.92 26.26 -0.05
CA ALA A 173 18.96 27.63 0.44
C ALA A 173 17.90 27.92 1.51
N ASP A 174 16.82 27.11 1.57
CA ASP A 174 15.79 27.14 2.60
C ASP A 174 16.17 26.36 3.87
N GLY A 175 17.38 25.79 3.93
CA GLY A 175 17.89 24.99 5.04
C GLY A 175 17.46 23.52 5.03
N ARG A 176 16.67 23.07 4.04
CA ARG A 176 16.27 21.67 3.93
C ARG A 176 17.40 20.82 3.36
N THR A 177 17.63 19.67 3.97
CA THR A 177 18.61 18.69 3.47
C THR A 177 17.95 17.67 2.56
N ILE A 178 18.60 17.37 1.44
CA ILE A 178 18.18 16.38 0.44
C ILE A 178 19.30 15.36 0.28
N ASN A 179 19.00 14.10 0.56
CA ASN A 179 19.93 12.99 0.37
C ASN A 179 19.84 12.51 -1.10
N ALA A 180 20.87 12.81 -1.90
CA ALA A 180 20.89 12.51 -3.33
C ALA A 180 22.32 12.38 -3.91
N SER A 181 22.42 11.67 -5.03
CA SER A 181 23.62 11.58 -5.86
C SER A 181 23.50 12.55 -7.04
N LEU A 182 24.56 13.31 -7.34
CA LEU A 182 24.65 14.05 -8.60
C LEU A 182 24.96 13.06 -9.74
N LEU A 183 24.18 13.09 -10.82
CA LEU A 183 24.36 12.23 -11.99
C LEU A 183 25.10 12.98 -13.10
N GLU A 184 24.56 14.13 -13.49
CA GLU A 184 25.02 14.88 -14.67
C GLU A 184 24.75 16.37 -14.48
N PHE A 185 25.51 17.21 -15.16
CA PHE A 185 25.23 18.64 -15.27
C PHE A 185 24.42 18.90 -16.54
N THR A 186 23.47 19.82 -16.50
CA THR A 186 22.82 20.32 -17.72
C THR A 186 23.84 21.05 -18.60
N GLU A 187 23.59 21.12 -19.92
CA GLU A 187 24.49 21.78 -20.90
C GLU A 187 24.91 23.20 -20.47
N ASP A 188 24.00 23.95 -19.84
CA ASP A 188 24.25 25.32 -19.36
C ASP A 188 25.24 25.40 -18.18
N GLY A 189 25.53 24.27 -17.52
CA GLY A 189 26.30 24.18 -16.28
C GLY A 189 25.65 24.85 -15.06
N LYS A 190 24.43 25.38 -15.20
CA LYS A 190 23.69 26.07 -14.12
C LYS A 190 22.89 25.13 -13.22
N SER A 191 22.55 23.95 -13.73
CA SER A 191 21.76 22.95 -13.00
C SER A 191 22.42 21.57 -13.03
N GLY A 192 22.10 20.75 -12.03
CA GLY A 192 22.49 19.35 -11.95
C GLY A 192 21.27 18.43 -11.93
N VAL A 193 21.40 17.25 -12.52
CA VAL A 193 20.44 16.16 -12.41
C VAL A 193 20.85 15.30 -11.22
N PHE A 194 19.97 15.20 -10.23
CA PHE A 194 20.18 14.47 -8.98
C PHE A 194 19.28 13.24 -8.92
N LEU A 195 19.81 12.12 -8.43
CA LEU A 195 19.07 10.91 -8.12
C LEU A 195 18.91 10.79 -6.60
N ARG A 196 17.67 10.86 -6.11
CA ARG A 196 17.35 10.64 -4.71
C ARG A 196 17.39 9.15 -4.35
N THR A 197 17.50 8.85 -3.07
CA THR A 197 17.45 7.48 -2.53
C THR A 197 16.16 6.73 -2.82
N ASP A 198 15.07 7.43 -3.13
CA ASP A 198 13.80 6.84 -3.59
C ASP A 198 13.79 6.50 -5.09
N GLY A 199 14.92 6.67 -5.79
CA GLY A 199 15.08 6.38 -7.22
C GLY A 199 14.54 7.46 -8.15
N LYS A 200 14.03 8.59 -7.62
CA LYS A 200 13.51 9.67 -8.46
C LYS A 200 14.60 10.65 -8.87
N LYS A 201 14.55 11.06 -10.13
CA LYS A 201 15.45 12.06 -10.72
C LYS A 201 14.86 13.46 -10.62
N TYR A 202 15.68 14.44 -10.27
CA TYR A 202 15.30 15.84 -10.15
C TYR A 202 16.38 16.75 -10.73
N THR A 203 15.97 17.79 -11.45
CA THR A 203 16.87 18.84 -11.89
C THR A 203 16.81 19.99 -10.89
N ILE A 204 17.95 20.34 -10.30
CA ILE A 204 18.05 21.41 -9.30
C ILE A 204 19.09 22.42 -9.79
N GLY A 205 18.68 23.69 -9.84
CA GLY A 205 19.56 24.82 -10.15
C GLY A 205 20.53 25.10 -9.01
N ARG A 206 21.76 25.50 -9.35
CA ARG A 206 22.83 25.81 -8.40
C ARG A 206 22.38 26.81 -7.34
N GLU A 207 21.62 27.82 -7.73
CA GLU A 207 21.13 28.89 -6.86
C GLU A 207 20.22 28.42 -5.73
N ARG A 208 19.68 27.19 -5.83
CA ARG A 208 18.84 26.59 -4.80
C ARG A 208 19.61 25.91 -3.69
N PHE A 209 20.93 25.75 -3.80
CA PHE A 209 21.76 25.18 -2.75
C PHE A 209 22.27 26.24 -1.78
N ALA A 210 22.60 25.82 -0.56
CA ALA A 210 23.31 26.65 0.40
C ALA A 210 24.72 27.01 -0.12
N VAL A 211 25.27 28.13 0.33
CA VAL A 211 26.55 28.67 -0.17
C VAL A 211 27.70 27.65 -0.12
N GLY A 212 27.75 26.82 0.94
CA GLY A 212 28.76 25.75 1.06
C GLY A 212 28.65 24.67 -0.01
N ASP A 213 27.43 24.26 -0.35
CA ASP A 213 27.17 23.25 -1.39
C ASP A 213 27.29 23.83 -2.80
N GLN A 214 27.02 25.12 -2.98
CA GLN A 214 27.30 25.81 -4.25
C GLN A 214 28.80 25.78 -4.61
N ALA A 215 29.68 26.03 -3.63
CA ALA A 215 31.13 26.00 -3.86
C ALA A 215 31.62 24.59 -4.25
N LEU A 216 31.00 23.55 -3.70
CA LEU A 216 31.32 22.17 -4.04
C LEU A 216 30.77 21.79 -5.41
N PHE A 217 29.54 22.20 -5.74
CA PHE A 217 28.94 22.04 -7.05
C PHE A 217 29.85 22.65 -8.14
N ASP A 218 30.37 23.86 -7.91
CA ASP A 218 31.32 24.53 -8.80
C ASP A 218 32.65 23.77 -8.93
N ARG A 219 33.16 23.23 -7.83
CA ARG A 219 34.40 22.41 -7.85
C ARG A 219 34.23 21.16 -8.72
N ILE A 220 33.09 20.46 -8.60
CA ILE A 220 32.81 19.28 -9.42
C ILE A 220 32.65 19.69 -10.89
N LEU A 221 31.94 20.79 -11.17
CA LEU A 221 31.76 21.30 -12.52
C LEU A 221 33.10 21.66 -13.19
N GLN A 222 34.03 22.26 -12.44
CA GLN A 222 35.38 22.57 -12.93
C GLN A 222 36.21 21.30 -13.15
N GLY A 223 36.12 20.31 -12.25
CA GLY A 223 36.82 19.04 -12.37
C GLY A 223 36.40 18.24 -13.61
N ASN A 224 35.10 18.24 -13.94
CA ASN A 224 34.58 17.50 -15.10
C ASN A 224 34.95 18.13 -16.46
N ARG A 225 35.34 19.41 -16.50
CA ARG A 225 35.79 20.09 -17.72
C ARG A 225 37.27 19.85 -18.05
N GLY A 226 38.01 19.18 -17.17
CA GLY A 226 39.47 19.01 -17.25
C GLY A 226 39.95 17.74 -17.94
N THR A 227 39.08 16.83 -18.34
CA THR A 227 39.43 15.58 -19.04
C THR A 227 38.86 15.60 -20.46
N PRO A 228 39.69 15.95 -21.47
CA PRO A 228 39.32 15.77 -22.88
C PRO A 228 39.25 14.29 -23.27
#